data_AF-A0A3C2E7Y0-F1
#
_entry.id   AF-A0A3C2E7Y0-F1
#
_cell.length_a   1.000
_cell.length_b   1.000
_cell.length_c   1.000
_cell.angle_alpha   90.00
_cell.angle_beta   90.00
_cell.angle_gamma   90.00
#
_symmetry.space_group_name_H-M   'P 1'
#
loop_
_entity.id
_entity.type
_entity.pdbx_description
1 polymer ?
#
loop_
_entity_poly.entity_id
_entity_poly.type
_entity_poly.pdbx_seq_one_letter_code
_entity_poly.pdbx_strand_id
1 'polypeptide(L)'
;RVRTLHGYGVLYDAHSIASVVPRLFEGELPVLNLGTNRGQTCAPEIERAAMKAMLAQDEFEAISNGRFKGGWITRSFGRPHTNVHALQMELAQRAYMDEA
;
A
#
# COMPACT_ATOMS: atom_id res chain seq x y z
N ARG A 1 -15.94 15.29 4.03
CA ARG A 1 -15.74 15.61 5.47
C ARG A 1 -14.26 15.77 5.82
N VAL A 2 -13.43 14.71 5.84
CA VAL A 2 -12.01 14.79 6.25
C VAL A 2 -11.22 15.87 5.48
N ARG A 3 -11.24 15.84 4.14
CA ARG A 3 -10.59 16.88 3.31
C ARG A 3 -11.05 18.30 3.62
N THR A 4 -12.35 18.48 3.87
CA THR A 4 -12.91 19.80 4.20
C THR A 4 -12.39 20.30 5.55
N LEU A 5 -12.22 19.40 6.53
CA LEU A 5 -11.76 19.75 7.88
C LEU A 5 -10.24 19.99 7.96
N HIS A 6 -9.45 19.26 7.17
CA HIS A 6 -7.98 19.24 7.31
C HIS A 6 -7.23 19.78 6.09
N GLY A 7 -7.93 20.17 5.01
CA GLY A 7 -7.32 20.60 3.75
C GLY A 7 -6.81 19.46 2.86
N TYR A 8 -6.77 18.22 3.38
CA TYR A 8 -6.40 17.02 2.64
C TYR A 8 -7.12 15.77 3.17
N GLY A 9 -7.14 14.69 2.39
CA GLY A 9 -7.59 13.37 2.83
C GLY A 9 -6.66 12.28 2.34
N VAL A 10 -6.39 11.29 3.18
CA VAL A 10 -5.63 10.09 2.83
C VAL A 10 -6.57 8.89 2.92
N LEU A 11 -6.76 8.21 1.80
CA LEU A 11 -7.44 6.93 1.72
C LEU A 11 -6.39 5.81 1.84
N TYR A 12 -6.56 4.97 2.86
CA TYR A 12 -5.74 3.78 3.06
C TYR A 12 -6.58 2.55 2.70
N ASP A 13 -6.24 1.93 1.58
CA ASP A 13 -6.92 0.77 1.02
C ASP A 13 -6.16 -0.49 1.43
N ALA A 14 -6.60 -1.12 2.53
CA ALA A 14 -5.87 -2.19 3.20
C ALA A 14 -6.41 -3.58 2.81
N HIS A 15 -5.50 -4.47 2.43
CA HIS A 15 -5.76 -5.83 1.97
C HIS A 15 -4.79 -6.81 2.64
N SER A 16 -5.10 -8.10 2.55
CA SER A 16 -4.16 -9.16 2.90
C SER A 16 -4.20 -10.28 1.88
N ILE A 17 -3.06 -10.92 1.66
CA ILE A 17 -2.89 -11.99 0.68
C ILE A 17 -2.10 -13.15 1.27
N ALA A 18 -2.37 -14.37 0.79
CA ALA A 18 -1.53 -15.52 1.10
C ALA A 18 -0.08 -15.27 0.62
N SER A 19 0.90 -15.74 1.39
CA SER A 19 2.33 -15.52 1.13
C SER A 19 2.80 -16.03 -0.23
N VAL A 20 2.21 -17.13 -0.71
CA VAL A 20 2.55 -17.78 -1.98
C VAL A 20 1.28 -17.93 -2.82
N VAL A 21 1.25 -17.28 -3.99
CA VAL A 21 0.10 -17.33 -4.91
C VAL A 21 0.57 -17.72 -6.32
N PRO A 22 0.84 -19.02 -6.58
CA PRO A 22 1.53 -19.47 -7.79
C PRO A 22 0.81 -19.16 -9.10
N ARG A 23 -0.52 -18.98 -9.05
CA ARG A 23 -1.31 -18.60 -10.22
C ARG A 23 -1.06 -17.17 -10.68
N LEU A 24 -0.59 -16.30 -9.78
CA LEU A 24 -0.39 -14.88 -10.04
C LEU A 24 1.09 -14.50 -10.06
N PHE A 25 1.89 -15.10 -9.19
CA PHE A 25 3.28 -14.73 -8.98
C PHE A 25 4.17 -15.92 -8.66
N GLU A 26 5.43 -15.82 -9.06
CA GLU A 26 6.47 -16.78 -8.70
C GLU A 26 7.02 -16.51 -7.29
N GLY A 27 7.26 -17.54 -6.48
CA GLY A 27 7.89 -17.40 -5.17
C GLY A 27 7.04 -16.67 -4.11
N GLU A 28 7.64 -16.46 -2.95
CA GLU A 28 7.01 -15.83 -1.79
C GLU A 28 6.95 -14.29 -1.94
N LEU A 29 5.86 -13.69 -1.47
CA LEU A 29 5.66 -12.25 -1.46
C LEU A 29 6.35 -11.61 -0.24
N PRO A 30 6.92 -10.39 -0.38
CA PRO A 30 7.30 -9.58 0.77
C PRO A 30 6.11 -9.37 1.71
N VAL A 31 6.36 -9.13 2.99
CA VAL A 31 5.27 -8.99 3.96
C VAL A 31 4.47 -7.72 3.75
N LEU A 32 5.14 -6.58 3.56
CA LEU A 32 4.52 -5.27 3.41
C LEU A 32 4.66 -4.79 1.96
N ASN A 33 3.56 -4.73 1.21
CA ASN A 33 3.58 -4.27 -0.19
C ASN A 33 2.75 -3.00 -0.35
N LEU A 34 3.42 -1.86 -0.51
CA LEU A 34 2.79 -0.56 -0.74
C LEU A 34 2.50 -0.34 -2.23
N GLY A 35 1.29 0.13 -2.55
CA GLY A 35 0.90 0.51 -3.90
C GLY A 35 0.47 1.96 -4.00
N THR A 36 1.11 2.75 -4.87
CA THR A 36 0.82 4.19 -5.07
C THR A 36 0.58 4.55 -6.54
N ASN A 37 0.35 3.55 -7.38
CA ASN A 37 0.35 3.64 -8.83
C ASN A 37 1.60 4.34 -9.37
N ARG A 38 2.77 3.92 -8.89
CA ARG A 38 4.07 4.54 -9.20
C ARG A 38 4.07 6.05 -8.91
N GLY A 39 3.57 6.43 -7.73
CA GLY A 39 3.52 7.81 -7.25
C GLY A 39 2.40 8.68 -7.83
N GLN A 40 1.45 8.11 -8.59
CA GLN A 40 0.37 8.90 -9.21
C GLN A 40 -0.84 9.13 -8.29
N THR A 41 -1.01 8.34 -7.23
CA THR A 41 -2.21 8.40 -6.38
C THR A 41 -2.00 9.16 -5.07
N CYS A 42 -0.77 9.52 -4.72
CA CYS A 42 -0.46 10.30 -3.52
C CYS A 42 0.69 11.28 -3.77
N ALA A 43 0.90 12.22 -2.85
CA ALA A 43 2.09 13.07 -2.90
C ALA A 43 3.35 12.24 -2.54
N PRO A 44 4.54 12.56 -3.09
CA PRO A 44 5.77 11.85 -2.77
C PRO A 44 6.10 11.80 -1.27
N GLU A 45 5.75 12.85 -0.52
CA GLU A 45 5.96 12.94 0.92
C GLU A 45 5.19 11.85 1.68
N ILE A 46 3.97 11.55 1.22
CA ILE A 46 3.08 10.54 1.83
C ILE A 46 3.61 9.14 1.54
N GLU A 47 4.03 8.86 0.29
CA GLU A 47 4.66 7.58 -0.06
C GLU A 47 5.94 7.35 0.75
N ARG A 48 6.81 8.38 0.85
CA ARG A 48 8.04 8.30 1.65
C ARG A 48 7.75 8.06 3.13
N ALA A 49 6.73 8.71 3.69
CA ALA A 49 6.34 8.51 5.10
C ALA A 49 5.85 7.08 5.35
N ALA A 50 5.00 6.54 4.46
CA ALA A 50 4.52 5.17 4.55
C ALA A 50 5.68 4.16 4.43
N MET A 51 6.56 4.33 3.43
CA MET A 51 7.73 3.47 3.27
C MET A 51 8.69 3.54 4.45
N LYS A 52 8.91 4.74 5.02
CA LYS A 52 9.74 4.88 6.22
C LYS A 52 9.14 4.12 7.41
N ALA A 53 7.82 4.16 7.59
CA ALA A 53 7.16 3.42 8.66
C ALA A 53 7.27 1.90 8.47
N MET A 54 7.12 1.42 7.23
CA MET A 54 7.28 0.00 6.89
C MET A 54 8.72 -0.49 7.11
N LEU A 55 9.70 0.28 6.62
CA LEU A 55 11.13 -0.06 6.75
C LEU A 55 11.65 0.04 8.19
N ALA A 56 10.89 0.63 9.12
CA ALA A 56 11.19 0.63 10.54
C ALA A 56 10.74 -0.67 11.25
N GLN A 57 10.09 -1.60 10.53
CA GLN A 57 9.73 -2.91 11.05
C GLN A 57 10.83 -3.91 10.67
N ASP A 58 11.70 -4.25 11.63
CA ASP A 58 12.86 -5.14 11.38
C ASP A 58 12.45 -6.56 10.98
N GLU A 59 11.25 -6.99 11.36
CA GLU A 59 10.73 -8.35 11.14
C GLU A 59 10.10 -8.54 9.75
N PHE A 60 9.81 -7.45 9.02
CA PHE A 60 9.00 -7.51 7.81
C PHE A 60 9.69 -6.89 6.60
N GLU A 61 9.83 -7.69 5.54
CA GLU A 61 10.23 -7.20 4.23
C GLU A 61 9.19 -6.21 3.68
N ALA A 62 9.68 -5.08 3.17
CA ALA A 62 8.85 -4.01 2.64
C ALA A 62 9.23 -3.67 1.19
N ILE A 63 8.22 -3.49 0.33
CA ILE A 63 8.41 -3.06 -1.06
C ILE A 63 7.35 -2.04 -1.48
N SER A 64 7.73 -1.07 -2.31
CA SER A 64 6.80 -0.15 -2.99
C SER A 64 6.65 -0.49 -4.46
N ASN A 65 5.40 -0.50 -4.94
CA ASN A 65 5.02 -0.64 -6.35
C ASN A 65 5.65 -1.85 -7.05
N GLY A 66 5.86 -2.94 -6.30
CA GLY A 66 6.32 -4.23 -6.79
C GLY A 66 5.23 -4.95 -7.59
N ARG A 67 4.78 -6.10 -7.09
CA ARG A 67 3.65 -6.85 -7.67
C ARG A 67 2.33 -6.08 -7.49
N PHE A 68 2.15 -5.44 -6.34
CA PHE A 68 1.01 -4.60 -6.02
C PHE A 68 1.35 -3.13 -6.25
N LYS A 69 0.67 -2.50 -7.22
CA LYS A 69 0.91 -1.11 -7.61
C LYS A 69 -0.25 -0.19 -7.24
N GLY A 70 -1.23 -0.63 -6.46
CA GLY A 70 -2.49 0.10 -6.29
C GLY A 70 -3.50 -0.26 -7.38
N GLY A 71 -4.66 -0.75 -6.96
CA GLY A 71 -5.76 -1.23 -7.80
C GLY A 71 -6.77 -0.15 -8.19
N TRP A 72 -8.00 -0.58 -8.46
CA TRP A 72 -9.07 0.30 -8.94
C TRP A 72 -9.41 1.41 -7.92
N ILE A 73 -9.52 1.08 -6.63
CA ILE A 73 -9.84 2.05 -5.57
C ILE A 73 -8.75 3.11 -5.52
N THR A 74 -7.49 2.71 -5.38
CA THR A 74 -6.36 3.64 -5.30
C THR A 74 -6.31 4.59 -6.49
N ARG A 75 -6.50 4.06 -7.71
CA ARG A 75 -6.45 4.82 -8.98
C ARG A 75 -7.64 5.76 -9.17
N SER A 76 -8.84 5.34 -8.78
CA SER A 76 -10.07 6.14 -8.95
C SER A 76 -10.16 7.31 -7.96
N PHE A 77 -9.65 7.11 -6.74
CA PHE A 77 -9.79 8.08 -5.66
C PHE A 77 -8.54 8.92 -5.41
N GLY A 78 -7.34 8.43 -5.76
CA GLY A 78 -6.11 9.19 -5.67
C GLY A 78 -6.09 10.38 -6.63
N ARG A 79 -6.21 11.59 -6.10
CA ARG A 79 -6.20 12.86 -6.85
C ARG A 79 -5.30 13.85 -6.12
N PRO A 80 -3.96 13.62 -6.09
CA PRO A 80 -3.05 14.39 -5.26
C PRO A 80 -3.06 15.89 -5.56
N HIS A 81 -3.33 16.29 -6.80
CA HIS A 81 -3.52 17.69 -7.21
C HIS A 81 -4.72 18.40 -6.56
N THR A 82 -5.65 17.65 -5.95
CA THR A 82 -6.78 18.16 -5.16
C THR A 82 -6.70 17.77 -3.69
N ASN A 83 -5.51 17.46 -3.20
CA ASN A 83 -5.23 17.02 -1.82
C ASN A 83 -6.04 15.78 -1.40
N VAL A 84 -6.32 14.88 -2.33
CA VAL A 84 -6.85 13.54 -2.02
C VAL A 84 -5.79 12.53 -2.40
N HIS A 85 -5.28 11.81 -1.43
CA HIS A 85 -4.22 10.84 -1.61
C HIS A 85 -4.77 9.45 -1.35
N ALA A 86 -4.32 8.46 -2.11
CA ALA A 86 -4.69 7.07 -1.90
C ALA A 86 -3.46 6.17 -1.95
N LEU A 87 -3.38 5.27 -0.99
CA LEU A 87 -2.36 4.24 -0.86
C LEU A 87 -3.06 2.88 -0.77
N GLN A 88 -2.50 1.87 -1.42
CA GLN A 88 -2.84 0.47 -1.15
C GLN A 88 -1.79 -0.14 -0.23
N MET A 89 -2.21 -0.95 0.73
CA MET A 89 -1.35 -1.91 1.42
C MET A 89 -1.84 -3.32 1.14
N GLU A 90 -0.93 -4.18 0.71
CA GLU A 90 -1.15 -5.63 0.69
C GLU A 90 -0.21 -6.29 1.70
N LEU A 91 -0.79 -6.84 2.77
CA LEU A 91 -0.09 -7.49 3.87
C LEU A 91 -0.09 -9.02 3.68
N ALA A 92 1.07 -9.66 3.68
CA ALA A 92 1.13 -11.13 3.68
C ALA A 92 0.50 -11.69 4.97
N GLN A 93 -0.40 -12.66 4.84
CA GLN A 93 -1.17 -13.20 5.98
C GLN A 93 -0.28 -13.82 7.07
N ARG A 94 0.89 -14.37 6.71
CA ARG A 94 1.92 -14.86 7.66
C ARG A 94 2.38 -13.83 8.69
N ALA A 95 2.11 -12.54 8.48
CA ALA A 95 2.40 -11.50 9.45
C ALA A 95 1.52 -11.55 10.71
N TYR A 96 0.34 -12.18 10.63
CA TYR A 96 -0.66 -12.13 11.71
C TYR A 96 -1.47 -13.40 11.92
N MET A 97 -1.38 -14.38 11.02
CA MET A 97 -2.06 -15.66 11.16
C MET A 97 -1.21 -16.81 10.63
N ASP A 98 -1.50 -18.01 11.12
CA ASP A 98 -0.96 -19.25 10.57
C ASP A 98 -1.62 -19.54 9.21
N GLU A 99 -0.81 -19.84 8.20
CA GLU A 99 -1.27 -20.16 6.84
C GLU A 99 -1.34 -21.68 6.58
N ALA A 100 -0.97 -22.51 7.56
CA ALA A 100 -0.98 -23.99 7.48
C ALA A 100 -2.38 -24.62 7.51
#